data_AF-U1QFC3-F1
#
_entry.id   AF-U1QFC3-F1
#
_cell.length_a   1.000
_cell.length_b   1.000
_cell.length_c   1.000
_cell.angle_alpha   90.00
_cell.angle_beta   90.00
_cell.angle_gamma   90.00
#
_symmetry.space_group_name_H-M   'P 1'
#
loop_
_entity.id
_entity.type
_entity.pdbx_description
1 polymer ?
#
loop_
_entity_poly.entity_id
_entity_poly.type
_entity_poly.pdbx_seq_one_letter_code
_entity_poly.pdbx_strand_id
1 'polypeptide(L)'
;GALRAVLGPDLEAGWAARLRARVLALLGDLPQGASATPAFVRAALTWESPRRTIPGGAISAVLAEAETLGITGGRALTEAGRILARRAAASLDQPDAGRGGSAGSAEGTDGGVVAEAPSDDETLAALEAALAADLTAAVDMILVQSDLTAIVPGRPAPELTALLERTSVVESRGGALTVRFTPESVRGALDIGYSAEEIIEAIGRYSPAPLPDSLTVLIQDAARHHGTVRVRAVAALLRVGDEATAAGLLAEPRLKDLGLDEVAPGILVATASAGQVLRELRTNGLAPVTEDASGHLVVGPATAQQARRAPEPSRPGSEHSVRRRRPGRRELATLVGRLRVGQEALQAAGETAVATDPVHALAILRQAQSSRSRLRLSLAGPDGAVQERQVRVMAVEPGRVRLRDVVRETELTVAVHRIVSVEAE
;
A
#
# COMPACT_ATOMS: atom_id res chain seq x y z
N GLY A 1 6.87 2.49 28.61
CA GLY A 1 6.64 3.39 27.47
C GLY A 1 5.18 3.31 27.05
N ALA A 2 4.61 4.40 26.54
CA ALA A 2 3.25 4.38 25.99
C ALA A 2 3.25 3.63 24.64
N LEU A 3 2.39 2.62 24.50
CA LEU A 3 2.19 1.91 23.24
C LEU A 3 1.55 2.88 22.23
N ARG A 4 2.24 3.15 21.12
CA ARG A 4 1.73 3.96 20.00
C ARG A 4 1.28 3.03 18.88
N ALA A 5 0.16 3.34 18.26
CA ALA A 5 -0.31 2.62 17.07
C ALA A 5 0.70 2.80 15.93
N VAL A 6 1.02 1.74 15.19
CA VAL A 6 2.08 1.66 14.15
C VAL A 6 1.94 2.70 13.02
N LEU A 7 0.75 3.28 12.83
CA LEU A 7 0.48 4.36 11.87
C LEU A 7 -0.25 5.54 12.53
N GLY A 8 -0.12 5.69 13.84
CA GLY A 8 -0.73 6.82 14.56
C GLY A 8 0.03 8.12 14.28
N PRO A 9 -0.64 9.29 14.23
CA PRO A 9 0.02 10.58 14.04
C PRO A 9 1.05 10.87 15.15
N ASP A 10 0.92 10.23 16.31
CA ASP A 10 1.90 10.28 17.41
C ASP A 10 3.24 9.59 17.08
N LEU A 11 3.36 8.84 15.98
CA LEU A 11 4.63 8.31 15.47
C LEU A 11 5.34 9.27 14.51
N GLU A 12 4.67 10.32 14.04
CA GLU A 12 5.34 11.34 13.23
C GLU A 12 6.29 12.15 14.12
N ALA A 13 7.58 11.89 13.95
CA ALA A 13 8.62 12.70 14.53
C ALA A 13 8.59 14.09 13.87
N GLY A 14 7.81 15.03 14.39
CA GLY A 14 7.78 16.41 13.88
C GLY A 14 9.16 17.08 13.83
N TRP A 15 10.09 16.64 14.68
CA TRP A 15 11.50 17.06 14.63
C TRP A 15 12.26 16.54 13.40
N ALA A 16 11.85 15.41 12.82
CA ALA A 16 12.52 14.77 11.68
C ALA A 16 12.30 15.55 10.39
N ALA A 17 11.09 16.06 10.14
CA ALA A 17 10.82 16.93 8.99
C ALA A 17 11.70 18.19 9.03
N ARG A 18 11.77 18.84 10.19
CA ARG A 18 12.63 20.01 10.39
C ARG A 18 14.12 19.65 10.29
N LEU A 19 14.54 18.49 10.78
CA LEU A 19 15.92 18.02 10.64
C LEU A 19 16.29 17.80 9.17
N ARG A 20 15.42 17.18 8.37
CA ARG A 20 15.64 17.01 6.92
C ARG A 20 15.83 18.34 6.23
N ALA A 21 14.94 19.31 6.50
CA ALA A 21 15.05 20.65 5.92
C ALA A 21 16.38 21.32 6.29
N ARG A 22 16.80 21.24 7.56
CA ARG A 22 18.09 21.79 8.01
C ARG A 22 19.30 21.10 7.37
N VAL A 23 19.27 19.77 7.25
CA VAL A 23 20.33 19.03 6.58
C VAL A 23 20.42 19.44 5.11
N LEU A 24 19.29 19.51 4.39
CA LEU A 24 19.28 19.91 2.98
C LEU A 24 19.74 21.36 2.78
N ALA A 25 19.29 22.29 3.64
CA ALA A 25 19.75 23.68 3.60
C ALA A 25 21.27 23.78 3.80
N LEU A 26 21.82 23.12 4.83
CA LEU A 26 23.26 23.07 5.07
C LEU A 26 24.04 22.50 3.88
N LEU A 27 23.53 21.44 3.26
CA LEU A 27 24.16 20.85 2.07
C LEU A 27 24.08 21.79 0.86
N GLY A 28 23.01 22.59 0.76
CA GLY A 28 22.80 23.59 -0.28
C GLY A 28 23.78 24.76 -0.23
N ASP A 29 24.27 25.10 0.97
CA ASP A 29 25.29 26.14 1.18
C ASP A 29 26.70 25.68 0.81
N LEU A 30 26.92 24.38 0.62
CA LEU A 30 28.21 23.85 0.20
C LEU A 30 28.43 24.04 -1.31
N PRO A 31 29.68 24.20 -1.77
CA PRO A 31 30.00 24.27 -3.20
C PRO A 31 29.51 23.04 -3.97
N GLN A 32 29.19 23.21 -5.26
CA GLN A 32 28.78 22.12 -6.14
C GLN A 32 29.79 20.96 -6.12
N GLY A 33 29.31 19.75 -5.87
CA GLY A 33 30.13 18.54 -5.80
C GLY A 33 30.82 18.31 -4.45
N ALA A 34 30.64 19.19 -3.46
CA ALA A 34 31.16 18.97 -2.12
C ALA A 34 30.44 17.79 -1.44
N SER A 35 31.22 16.89 -0.84
CA SER A 35 30.70 15.78 -0.05
C SER A 35 30.71 16.11 1.44
N ALA A 36 29.64 15.76 2.15
CA ALA A 36 29.51 16.00 3.58
C ALA A 36 29.47 14.68 4.36
N THR A 37 30.28 14.57 5.41
CA THR A 37 30.22 13.41 6.32
C THR A 37 29.15 13.60 7.39
N PRO A 38 28.57 12.53 7.96
CA PRO A 38 27.63 12.65 9.08
C PRO A 38 28.23 13.40 10.29
N ALA A 39 29.55 13.28 10.49
CA ALA A 39 30.26 14.00 11.55
C ALA A 39 30.33 15.51 11.29
N PHE A 40 30.64 15.90 10.05
CA PHE A 40 30.63 17.31 9.63
C PHE A 40 29.24 17.93 9.77
N VAL A 41 28.20 17.27 9.24
CA VAL A 41 26.81 17.75 9.34
C VAL A 41 26.38 17.89 10.79
N ARG A 42 26.75 16.94 11.66
CA ARG A 42 26.47 17.03 13.10
C ARG A 42 27.15 18.24 13.73
N ALA A 43 28.43 18.45 13.44
CA ALA A 43 29.18 19.57 14.01
C ALA A 43 28.57 20.92 13.59
N ALA A 44 28.26 21.09 12.30
CA ALA A 44 27.65 22.30 11.76
C ALA A 44 26.26 22.58 12.35
N LEU A 45 25.35 21.59 12.35
CA LEU A 45 24.00 21.76 12.87
C LEU A 45 23.96 22.00 14.39
N THR A 46 24.96 21.47 15.13
CA THR A 46 25.11 21.70 16.57
C THR A 46 25.64 23.12 16.84
N TRP A 47 26.57 23.60 16.00
CA TRP A 47 27.10 24.96 16.07
C TRP A 47 26.01 26.01 15.84
N GLU A 48 25.16 25.84 14.82
CA GLU A 48 24.04 26.73 14.51
C GLU A 48 22.94 26.74 15.59
N SER A 49 22.80 25.66 16.36
CA SER A 49 21.72 25.53 17.35
C SER A 49 22.17 24.69 18.56
N PRO A 50 23.06 25.21 19.42
CA PRO A 50 23.64 24.45 20.53
C PRO A 50 22.62 23.91 21.52
N ARG A 51 21.47 24.59 21.64
CA ARG A 51 20.36 24.22 22.54
C ARG A 51 19.47 23.10 21.99
N ARG A 52 19.60 22.73 20.71
CA ARG A 52 18.79 21.68 20.07
C ARG A 52 19.60 20.41 19.98
N THR A 53 19.24 19.43 20.81
CA THR A 53 19.86 18.11 20.78
C THR A 53 19.36 17.32 19.56
N ILE A 54 20.29 16.77 18.79
CA ILE A 54 19.98 15.92 17.64
C ILE A 54 20.10 14.46 18.07
N PRO A 55 19.03 13.64 17.97
CA PRO A 55 19.10 12.24 18.36
C PRO A 55 20.27 11.49 17.71
N GLY A 56 20.80 10.50 18.45
CA GLY A 56 21.83 9.59 17.93
C GLY A 56 21.36 8.90 16.66
N GLY A 57 22.23 8.79 15.65
CA GLY A 57 21.92 8.14 14.37
C GLY A 57 20.99 8.90 13.42
N ALA A 58 20.27 9.94 13.86
CA ALA A 58 19.28 10.64 13.03
C ALA A 58 19.88 11.27 11.77
N ILE A 59 21.04 11.92 11.87
CA ILE A 59 21.73 12.52 10.71
C ILE A 59 22.13 11.44 9.70
N SER A 60 22.69 10.33 10.18
CA SER A 60 23.07 9.21 9.31
C SER A 60 21.86 8.62 8.60
N ALA A 61 20.72 8.51 9.29
CA ALA A 61 19.47 8.04 8.71
C ALA A 61 18.94 9.02 7.64
N VAL A 62 18.94 10.32 7.91
CA VAL A 62 18.52 11.35 6.93
C VAL A 62 19.42 11.37 5.70
N LEU A 63 20.75 11.25 5.87
CA LEU A 63 21.68 11.19 4.74
C LEU A 63 21.51 9.90 3.94
N ALA A 64 21.29 8.76 4.60
CA ALA A 64 21.01 7.49 3.91
C ALA A 64 19.67 7.53 3.17
N GLU A 65 18.65 8.18 3.73
CA GLU A 65 17.37 8.43 3.08
C GLU A 65 17.55 9.32 1.83
N ALA A 66 18.29 10.43 1.95
CA ALA A 66 18.60 11.30 0.83
C ALA A 66 19.37 10.57 -0.29
N GLU A 67 20.29 9.68 0.06
CA GLU A 67 21.02 8.85 -0.90
C GLU A 67 20.11 7.82 -1.58
N THR A 68 19.22 7.18 -0.83
CA THR A 68 18.24 6.22 -1.37
C THR A 68 17.27 6.88 -2.36
N LEU A 69 16.88 8.14 -2.09
CA LEU A 69 16.00 8.92 -2.94
C LEU A 69 16.72 9.60 -4.12
N GLY A 70 18.05 9.49 -4.23
CA GLY A 70 18.82 10.17 -5.28
C GLY A 70 18.93 11.69 -5.10
N ILE A 71 18.56 12.23 -3.92
CA ILE A 71 18.77 13.64 -3.55
C ILE A 71 20.27 13.93 -3.40
N THR A 72 21.01 12.94 -2.93
CA THR A 72 22.48 12.97 -2.89
C THR A 72 23.07 11.76 -3.63
N GLY A 73 24.15 11.97 -4.37
CA GLY A 73 24.96 10.91 -4.99
C GLY A 73 26.40 11.01 -4.52
N GLY A 74 26.98 9.93 -4.00
CA GLY A 74 28.35 9.96 -3.45
C GLY A 74 28.52 10.97 -2.29
N ARG A 75 27.45 11.23 -1.53
CA ARG A 75 27.35 12.22 -0.44
C ARG A 75 27.40 13.70 -0.85
N ALA A 76 27.28 14.00 -2.14
CA ALA A 76 27.10 15.37 -2.65
C ALA A 76 25.66 15.55 -3.17
N LEU A 77 25.13 16.78 -3.15
CA LEU A 77 23.80 17.06 -3.70
C LEU A 77 23.77 16.85 -5.22
N THR A 78 22.74 16.14 -5.69
CA THR A 78 22.36 16.10 -7.11
C THR A 78 21.71 17.42 -7.53
N GLU A 79 21.45 17.62 -8.82
CA GLU A 79 20.75 18.81 -9.29
C GLU A 79 19.32 18.89 -8.70
N ALA A 80 18.61 17.75 -8.70
CA ALA A 80 17.34 17.59 -7.99
C ALA A 80 17.47 17.92 -6.49
N GLY A 81 18.54 17.46 -5.85
CA GLY A 81 18.81 17.75 -4.44
C GLY A 81 19.03 19.23 -4.16
N ARG A 82 19.66 19.99 -5.06
CA ARG A 82 19.83 21.45 -4.91
C ARG A 82 18.52 22.22 -5.07
N ILE A 83 17.64 21.78 -5.96
CA ILE A 83 16.30 22.36 -6.08
C ILE A 83 15.53 22.19 -4.76
N LEU A 84 15.56 20.97 -4.19
CA LEU A 84 14.96 20.69 -2.89
C LEU A 84 15.64 21.43 -1.74
N ALA A 85 16.96 21.60 -1.77
CA ALA A 85 17.70 22.37 -0.77
C ALA A 85 17.27 23.84 -0.73
N ARG A 86 17.07 24.49 -1.89
CA ARG A 86 16.56 25.86 -1.97
C ARG A 86 15.15 25.98 -1.39
N ARG A 87 14.26 25.05 -1.73
CA ARG A 87 12.90 25.01 -1.17
C ARG A 87 12.90 24.73 0.34
N ALA A 88 13.81 23.87 0.80
CA ALA A 88 13.98 23.55 2.21
C ALA A 88 14.47 24.77 3.01
N ALA A 89 15.47 25.50 2.50
CA ALA A 89 15.94 26.75 3.10
C ALA A 89 14.79 27.77 3.24
N ALA A 90 14.02 27.99 2.17
CA ALA A 90 12.86 28.87 2.20
C ALA A 90 11.78 28.46 3.22
N SER A 91 11.58 27.15 3.45
CA SER A 91 10.64 26.66 4.47
C SER A 91 11.14 26.82 5.91
N LEU A 92 12.46 26.96 6.11
CA LEU A 92 13.03 27.26 7.43
C LEU A 92 12.93 28.75 7.76
N ASP A 93 12.95 29.62 6.75
CA ASP A 93 12.85 31.08 6.87
C ASP A 93 11.41 31.57 7.05
N GLN A 94 10.41 30.79 6.59
CA GLN A 94 9.01 31.07 6.89
C GLN A 94 8.76 30.88 8.39
N PRO A 95 8.41 31.93 9.15
CA PRO A 95 8.03 31.77 10.55
C PRO A 95 6.80 30.85 10.61
N ASP A 96 6.73 29.99 11.63
CA ASP A 96 5.57 29.13 11.93
C ASP A 96 4.31 30.01 12.13
N ALA A 97 3.65 30.41 11.05
CA ALA A 97 2.50 31.32 11.04
C ALA A 97 1.20 30.65 11.55
N GLY A 98 1.32 29.63 12.39
CA GLY A 98 0.21 28.76 12.77
C GLY A 98 0.05 28.47 14.27
N ARG A 99 0.93 28.92 15.16
CA ARG A 99 0.77 28.64 16.61
C ARG A 99 1.26 29.78 17.52
N GLY A 100 0.41 30.79 17.68
CA GLY A 100 0.33 31.57 18.92
C GLY A 100 0.43 33.09 18.78
N GLY A 101 -0.72 33.76 18.93
CA GLY A 101 -0.84 35.02 19.67
C GLY A 101 -0.34 36.30 19.01
N SER A 102 -1.29 37.17 18.69
CA SER A 102 -1.08 38.61 18.47
C SER A 102 -0.23 39.25 19.59
N ALA A 103 0.88 39.88 19.24
CA ALA A 103 1.34 41.12 19.87
C ALA A 103 2.56 41.70 19.14
N GLY A 104 2.43 42.96 18.71
CA GLY A 104 3.56 43.90 18.67
C GLY A 104 4.33 43.99 17.37
N SER A 105 3.89 44.90 16.50
CA SER A 105 4.71 45.51 15.46
C SER A 105 5.99 46.11 16.05
N ALA A 106 7.12 45.83 15.41
CA ALA A 106 8.29 46.70 15.43
C ALA A 106 8.89 46.68 14.04
N GLU A 107 8.76 47.81 13.34
CA GLU A 107 9.37 48.08 12.06
C GLU A 107 10.89 48.03 12.19
N GLY A 108 11.52 47.17 11.41
CA GLY A 108 12.95 47.12 11.18
C GLY A 108 13.16 46.91 9.69
N THR A 109 13.37 48.00 8.98
CA THR A 109 13.70 48.03 7.56
C THR A 109 15.15 47.57 7.39
N ASP A 110 15.38 46.44 6.71
CA ASP A 110 16.64 46.24 6.01
C ASP A 110 16.41 45.42 4.74
N GLY A 111 16.65 46.08 3.61
CA GLY A 111 16.39 45.59 2.26
C GLY A 111 17.45 44.62 1.77
N GLY A 112 17.43 43.39 2.30
CA GLY A 112 17.99 42.25 1.60
C GLY A 112 17.03 41.83 0.49
N VAL A 113 17.54 41.63 -0.73
CA VAL A 113 16.79 41.01 -1.83
C VAL A 113 16.44 39.59 -1.38
N VAL A 114 15.31 39.43 -0.70
CA VAL A 114 14.76 38.12 -0.37
C VAL A 114 14.34 37.57 -1.73
N ALA A 115 15.16 36.70 -2.30
CA ALA A 115 14.76 35.90 -3.43
C ALA A 115 13.44 35.23 -3.04
N GLU A 116 12.35 35.68 -3.67
CA GLU A 116 11.01 35.22 -3.36
C GLU A 116 11.04 33.68 -3.43
N ALA A 117 10.62 33.02 -2.35
CA ALA A 117 10.70 31.58 -2.27
C ALA A 117 10.00 30.98 -3.50
N PRO A 118 10.66 30.11 -4.28
CA PRO A 118 10.04 29.54 -5.46
C PRO A 118 8.73 28.88 -5.04
N SER A 119 7.66 29.16 -5.79
CA SER A 119 6.37 28.53 -5.56
C SER A 119 6.50 27.01 -5.65
N ASP A 120 5.56 26.28 -5.05
CA ASP A 120 5.58 24.82 -5.12
C ASP A 120 5.51 24.32 -6.57
N ASP A 121 4.76 25.03 -7.43
CA ASP A 121 4.65 24.73 -8.87
C ASP A 121 5.97 24.97 -9.62
N GLU A 122 6.67 26.07 -9.37
CA GLU A 122 7.99 26.34 -9.96
C GLU A 122 9.04 25.33 -9.50
N THR A 123 9.00 24.97 -8.22
CA THR A 123 9.89 23.96 -7.64
C THR A 123 9.65 22.60 -8.29
N LEU A 124 8.37 22.22 -8.46
CA LEU A 124 7.98 20.98 -9.11
C LEU A 124 8.45 20.95 -10.57
N ALA A 125 8.20 22.01 -11.34
CA ALA A 125 8.64 22.09 -12.73
C ALA A 125 10.17 22.01 -12.88
N ALA A 126 10.92 22.68 -12.01
CA ALA A 126 12.38 22.58 -12.00
C ALA A 126 12.87 21.17 -11.65
N LEU A 127 12.23 20.53 -10.66
CA LEU A 127 12.55 19.17 -10.26
C LEU A 127 12.26 18.16 -11.39
N GLU A 128 11.12 18.30 -12.06
CA GLU A 128 10.78 17.49 -13.24
C GLU A 128 11.83 17.63 -14.35
N ALA A 129 12.26 18.85 -14.66
CA ALA A 129 13.29 19.09 -15.67
C ALA A 129 14.65 18.48 -15.28
N ALA A 130 15.07 18.62 -14.02
CA ALA A 130 16.32 18.06 -13.52
C ALA A 130 16.31 16.52 -13.54
N LEU A 131 15.23 15.91 -13.05
CA LEU A 131 15.07 14.45 -13.07
C LEU A 131 14.97 13.91 -14.50
N ALA A 132 14.29 14.61 -15.41
CA ALA A 132 14.22 14.23 -16.81
C ALA A 132 15.59 14.24 -17.50
N ALA A 133 16.47 15.19 -17.15
CA ALA A 133 17.82 15.27 -17.70
C ALA A 133 18.74 14.11 -17.26
N ASP A 134 18.49 13.54 -16.07
CA ASP A 134 19.25 12.39 -15.54
C ASP A 134 18.76 11.04 -16.10
N LEU A 135 17.56 11.00 -16.69
CA LEU A 135 17.01 9.78 -17.29
C LEU A 135 17.59 9.53 -18.67
N THR A 136 17.85 8.26 -18.99
CA THR A 136 18.18 7.86 -20.35
C THR A 136 17.01 8.15 -21.29
N ALA A 137 17.32 8.46 -22.55
CA ALA A 137 16.31 8.70 -23.58
C ALA A 137 15.33 7.52 -23.62
N ALA A 138 14.04 7.85 -23.66
CA ALA A 138 13.00 6.83 -23.81
C ALA A 138 13.15 6.14 -25.16
N VAL A 139 12.81 4.85 -25.17
CA VAL A 139 12.90 3.99 -26.36
C VAL A 139 11.49 3.70 -26.86
N ASP A 140 11.24 4.07 -28.11
CA ASP A 140 10.01 3.80 -28.86
C ASP A 140 10.15 2.57 -29.75
N MET A 141 10.76 1.51 -29.23
CA MET A 141 11.03 0.30 -30.01
C MET A 141 10.92 -0.95 -29.14
N ILE A 142 10.30 -1.99 -29.70
CA ILE A 142 10.19 -3.31 -29.10
C ILE A 142 10.68 -4.39 -30.06
N LEU A 143 11.47 -5.33 -29.55
CA LEU A 143 11.94 -6.50 -30.30
C LEU A 143 11.10 -7.71 -29.90
N VAL A 144 10.17 -8.11 -30.76
CA VAL A 144 9.26 -9.23 -30.51
C VAL A 144 9.86 -10.53 -31.07
N GLN A 145 9.92 -11.57 -30.23
CA GLN A 145 10.47 -12.88 -30.56
C GLN A 145 9.37 -13.91 -30.83
N SER A 146 9.72 -15.01 -31.50
CA SER A 146 8.76 -16.07 -31.87
C SER A 146 8.24 -16.87 -30.68
N ASP A 147 8.94 -16.85 -29.55
CA ASP A 147 8.54 -17.48 -28.28
C ASP A 147 7.58 -16.62 -27.44
N LEU A 148 7.02 -15.56 -28.04
CA LEU A 148 6.09 -14.59 -27.44
C LEU A 148 6.74 -13.70 -26.37
N THR A 149 8.07 -13.72 -26.26
CA THR A 149 8.80 -12.73 -25.48
C THR A 149 9.05 -11.47 -26.30
N ALA A 150 9.16 -10.34 -25.62
CA ALA A 150 9.56 -9.10 -26.25
C ALA A 150 10.46 -8.27 -25.36
N ILE A 151 11.44 -7.62 -25.99
CA ILE A 151 12.51 -6.91 -25.31
C ILE A 151 12.46 -5.44 -25.73
N VAL A 152 12.38 -4.54 -24.75
CA VAL A 152 12.60 -3.11 -24.96
C VAL A 152 14.02 -2.77 -24.52
N PRO A 153 14.90 -2.30 -25.42
CA PRO A 153 16.31 -2.07 -25.14
C PRO A 153 16.55 -0.74 -24.39
N GLY A 154 15.85 -0.54 -23.28
CA GLY A 154 15.93 0.65 -22.45
C GLY A 154 14.63 0.93 -21.71
N ARG A 155 14.46 2.19 -21.28
CA ARG A 155 13.21 2.66 -20.69
C ARG A 155 12.17 2.86 -21.80
N PRO A 156 11.06 2.11 -21.83
CA PRO A 156 10.00 2.37 -22.81
C PRO A 156 9.44 3.78 -22.65
N ALA A 157 9.04 4.40 -23.76
CA ALA A 157 8.24 5.61 -23.70
C ALA A 157 6.90 5.37 -22.98
N PRO A 158 6.25 6.45 -22.48
CA PRO A 158 5.01 6.31 -21.71
C PRO A 158 3.91 5.55 -22.46
N GLU A 159 3.75 5.80 -23.77
CA GLU A 159 2.74 5.14 -24.59
C GLU A 159 3.03 3.65 -24.77
N LEU A 160 4.29 3.29 -25.08
CA LEU A 160 4.73 1.90 -25.16
C LEU A 160 4.58 1.18 -23.81
N THR A 161 4.89 1.86 -22.70
CA THR A 161 4.72 1.33 -21.34
C THR A 161 3.27 0.95 -21.09
N ALA A 162 2.33 1.88 -21.34
CA ALA A 162 0.91 1.66 -21.14
C ALA A 162 0.37 0.52 -22.03
N LEU A 163 0.86 0.40 -23.26
CA LEU A 163 0.52 -0.70 -24.15
C LEU A 163 1.00 -2.04 -23.57
N LEU A 164 2.25 -2.13 -23.13
CA LEU A 164 2.83 -3.38 -22.61
C LEU A 164 2.19 -3.79 -21.28
N GLU A 165 1.86 -2.84 -20.40
CA GLU A 165 1.15 -3.13 -19.14
C GLU A 165 -0.22 -3.75 -19.36
N ARG A 166 -0.89 -3.41 -20.46
CA ARG A 166 -2.23 -3.92 -20.81
C ARG A 166 -2.16 -5.25 -21.55
N THR A 167 -1.14 -5.46 -22.37
CA THR A 167 -1.10 -6.56 -23.35
C THR A 167 -0.12 -7.68 -22.98
N SER A 168 0.74 -7.49 -21.99
CA SER A 168 1.83 -8.41 -21.66
C SER A 168 2.10 -8.51 -20.15
N VAL A 169 2.92 -9.47 -19.75
CA VAL A 169 3.40 -9.63 -18.37
C VAL A 169 4.89 -9.32 -18.30
N VAL A 170 5.30 -8.53 -17.30
CA VAL A 170 6.71 -8.20 -17.10
C VAL A 170 7.46 -9.38 -16.47
N GLU A 171 8.47 -9.90 -17.17
CA GLU A 171 9.36 -10.95 -16.66
C GLU A 171 10.58 -10.35 -15.95
N SER A 172 11.16 -9.28 -16.50
CA SER A 172 12.35 -8.62 -15.95
C SER A 172 12.35 -7.12 -16.19
N ARG A 173 12.78 -6.35 -15.19
CA ARG A 173 12.96 -4.88 -15.23
C ARG A 173 14.44 -4.49 -15.15
N GLY A 174 15.32 -5.31 -15.73
CA GLY A 174 16.76 -5.06 -15.74
C GLY A 174 17.16 -3.91 -16.68
N GLY A 175 18.39 -3.95 -17.20
CA GLY A 175 18.87 -2.95 -18.18
C GLY A 175 18.08 -2.91 -19.48
N ALA A 176 17.31 -3.97 -19.76
CA ALA A 176 16.26 -4.01 -20.77
C ALA A 176 14.98 -4.53 -20.10
N LEU A 177 13.83 -3.97 -20.48
CA LEU A 177 12.54 -4.49 -20.04
C LEU A 177 12.20 -5.71 -20.89
N THR A 178 12.04 -6.85 -20.24
CA THR A 178 11.57 -8.08 -20.90
C THR A 178 10.14 -8.34 -20.47
N VAL A 179 9.26 -8.47 -21.46
CA VAL A 179 7.86 -8.82 -21.27
C VAL A 179 7.53 -10.08 -22.04
N ARG A 180 6.43 -10.73 -21.66
CA ARG A 180 5.90 -11.89 -22.35
C ARG A 180 4.42 -11.72 -22.63
N PHE A 181 4.03 -12.02 -23.86
CA PHE A 181 2.63 -12.09 -24.26
C PHE A 181 2.07 -13.47 -23.90
N THR A 182 0.99 -13.48 -23.12
CA THR A 182 0.24 -14.68 -22.76
C THR A 182 -1.23 -14.55 -23.15
N PRO A 183 -1.97 -15.66 -23.33
CA PRO A 183 -3.40 -15.60 -23.60
C PRO A 183 -4.19 -14.81 -22.56
N GLU A 184 -3.79 -14.87 -21.29
CA GLU A 184 -4.42 -14.13 -20.18
C GLU A 184 -4.16 -12.63 -20.29
N SER A 185 -2.93 -12.22 -20.58
CA SER A 185 -2.60 -10.80 -20.74
C SER A 185 -3.34 -10.17 -21.93
N VAL A 186 -3.42 -10.88 -23.06
CA VAL A 186 -4.19 -10.42 -24.22
C VAL A 186 -5.68 -10.40 -23.92
N ARG A 187 -6.22 -11.41 -23.22
CA ARG A 187 -7.62 -11.40 -22.78
C ARG A 187 -7.93 -10.18 -21.89
N GLY A 188 -7.04 -9.84 -20.97
CA GLY A 188 -7.16 -8.64 -20.14
C GLY A 188 -7.22 -7.35 -20.96
N ALA A 189 -6.44 -7.26 -22.06
CA ALA A 189 -6.54 -6.14 -23.00
C ALA A 189 -7.91 -6.10 -23.73
N LEU A 190 -8.42 -7.25 -24.15
CA LEU A 190 -9.75 -7.35 -24.78
C LEU A 190 -10.88 -6.97 -23.80
N ASP A 191 -10.74 -7.34 -22.51
CA ASP A 191 -11.73 -7.02 -21.47
C ASP A 191 -11.89 -5.50 -21.24
N ILE A 192 -10.85 -4.71 -21.48
CA ILE A 192 -10.89 -3.24 -21.38
C ILE A 192 -11.25 -2.56 -22.72
N GLY A 193 -11.61 -3.33 -23.74
CA GLY A 193 -12.22 -2.84 -24.98
C GLY A 193 -11.31 -2.77 -26.21
N TYR A 194 -10.08 -3.30 -26.16
CA TYR A 194 -9.25 -3.40 -27.36
C TYR A 194 -9.78 -4.46 -28.33
N SER A 195 -9.62 -4.22 -29.64
CA SER A 195 -9.77 -5.26 -30.68
C SER A 195 -8.44 -5.99 -30.95
N ALA A 196 -8.52 -7.17 -31.58
CA ALA A 196 -7.34 -7.92 -31.99
C ALA A 196 -6.48 -7.12 -32.98
N GLU A 197 -7.14 -6.46 -33.93
CA GLU A 197 -6.51 -5.62 -34.96
C GLU A 197 -5.80 -4.43 -34.34
N GLU A 198 -6.44 -3.75 -33.36
CA GLU A 198 -5.83 -2.63 -32.65
C GLU A 198 -4.59 -3.05 -31.85
N ILE A 199 -4.62 -4.23 -31.20
CA ILE A 199 -3.45 -4.75 -30.47
C ILE A 199 -2.30 -5.03 -31.45
N ILE A 200 -2.58 -5.70 -32.56
CA ILE A 200 -1.59 -6.03 -33.60
C ILE A 200 -1.00 -4.74 -34.19
N GLU A 201 -1.84 -3.77 -34.54
CA GLU A 201 -1.39 -2.49 -35.10
C GLU A 201 -0.56 -1.70 -34.08
N ALA A 202 -1.03 -1.61 -32.83
CA ALA A 202 -0.36 -0.87 -31.78
C ALA A 202 1.03 -1.43 -31.46
N ILE A 203 1.17 -2.76 -31.34
CA ILE A 203 2.47 -3.40 -31.12
C ILE A 203 3.34 -3.26 -32.38
N GLY A 204 2.75 -3.44 -33.56
CA GLY A 204 3.42 -3.33 -34.85
C GLY A 204 4.06 -1.96 -35.07
N ARG A 205 3.43 -0.87 -34.58
CA ARG A 205 3.97 0.50 -34.66
C ARG A 205 5.34 0.66 -34.01
N TYR A 206 5.59 -0.07 -32.93
CA TYR A 206 6.86 -0.01 -32.18
C TYR A 206 7.85 -1.11 -32.59
N SER A 207 7.43 -2.06 -33.43
CA SER A 207 8.29 -3.16 -33.86
C SER A 207 9.05 -2.78 -35.12
N PRO A 208 10.39 -2.89 -35.15
CA PRO A 208 11.18 -2.58 -36.35
C PRO A 208 11.02 -3.64 -37.45
N ALA A 209 10.50 -4.82 -37.11
CA ALA A 209 10.21 -5.93 -38.02
C ALA A 209 8.73 -6.31 -37.96
N PRO A 210 8.17 -6.97 -39.00
CA PRO A 210 6.83 -7.55 -38.92
C PRO A 210 6.69 -8.45 -37.68
N LEU A 211 5.51 -8.40 -37.05
CA LEU A 211 5.25 -9.21 -35.86
C LEU A 211 5.32 -10.71 -36.20
N PRO A 212 5.91 -11.55 -35.33
CA PRO A 212 5.93 -13.00 -35.54
C PRO A 212 4.52 -13.57 -35.65
N ASP A 213 4.33 -14.52 -36.57
CA ASP A 213 3.04 -15.19 -36.78
C ASP A 213 2.50 -15.83 -35.48
N SER A 214 3.39 -16.31 -34.60
CA SER A 214 3.01 -16.88 -33.30
C SER A 214 2.26 -15.88 -32.42
N LEU A 215 2.67 -14.61 -32.40
CA LEU A 215 1.99 -13.57 -31.64
C LEU A 215 0.65 -13.20 -32.28
N THR A 216 0.62 -13.04 -33.60
CA THR A 216 -0.61 -12.74 -34.35
C THR A 216 -1.67 -13.82 -34.14
N VAL A 217 -1.26 -15.10 -34.23
CA VAL A 217 -2.16 -16.24 -33.99
C VAL A 217 -2.66 -16.26 -32.54
N LEU A 218 -1.78 -16.03 -31.55
CA LEU A 218 -2.19 -15.96 -30.14
C LEU A 218 -3.24 -14.88 -29.90
N ILE A 219 -3.06 -13.69 -30.49
CA ILE A 219 -4.00 -12.57 -30.33
C ILE A 219 -5.34 -12.92 -30.98
N GLN A 220 -5.32 -13.45 -32.19
CA GLN A 220 -6.53 -13.87 -32.91
C GLN A 220 -7.26 -15.03 -32.22
N ASP A 221 -6.53 -15.98 -31.65
CA ASP A 221 -7.11 -17.07 -30.86
C ASP A 221 -7.74 -16.54 -29.58
N ALA A 222 -7.07 -15.64 -28.85
CA ALA A 222 -7.62 -15.02 -27.65
C ALA A 222 -8.92 -14.25 -27.97
N ALA A 223 -8.94 -13.48 -29.06
CA ALA A 223 -10.11 -12.76 -29.51
C ALA A 223 -11.27 -13.66 -29.93
N ARG A 224 -11.00 -14.78 -30.62
CA ARG A 224 -12.04 -15.76 -30.99
C ARG A 224 -12.72 -16.40 -29.78
N HIS A 225 -11.98 -16.62 -28.69
CA HIS A 225 -12.53 -17.20 -27.46
C HIS A 225 -13.12 -16.13 -26.51
N HIS A 226 -12.78 -14.86 -26.70
CA HIS A 226 -13.28 -13.74 -25.91
C HIS A 226 -14.79 -13.52 -26.17
N GLY A 227 -15.56 -13.33 -25.10
CA GLY A 227 -17.00 -13.07 -25.21
C GLY A 227 -17.87 -14.25 -25.67
N THR A 228 -17.31 -15.46 -25.75
CA THR A 228 -18.05 -16.71 -26.06
C THR A 228 -19.10 -17.03 -24.99
N VAL A 229 -18.77 -16.82 -23.72
CA VAL A 229 -19.70 -16.91 -22.59
C VAL A 229 -20.00 -15.50 -22.11
N ARG A 230 -21.29 -15.11 -22.16
CA ARG A 230 -21.75 -13.80 -21.70
C ARG A 230 -22.51 -13.97 -20.40
N VAL A 231 -22.06 -13.28 -19.36
CA VAL A 231 -22.71 -13.26 -18.05
C VAL A 231 -23.41 -11.93 -17.88
N ARG A 232 -24.70 -11.98 -17.55
CA ARG A 232 -25.49 -10.80 -17.20
C ARG A 232 -25.99 -10.95 -15.77
N ALA A 233 -25.69 -9.97 -14.92
CA ALA A 233 -26.28 -9.91 -13.59
C ALA A 233 -27.77 -9.58 -13.72
N VAL A 234 -28.63 -10.42 -13.13
CA VAL A 234 -30.08 -10.23 -13.12
C VAL A 234 -30.56 -10.14 -11.68
N ALA A 235 -31.48 -9.23 -11.39
CA ALA A 235 -31.97 -9.00 -10.03
C ALA A 235 -33.24 -9.81 -9.71
N ALA A 236 -34.01 -10.18 -10.73
CA ALA A 236 -35.13 -11.11 -10.62
C ALA A 236 -35.31 -11.90 -11.93
N LEU A 237 -35.80 -13.13 -11.77
CA LEU A 237 -36.22 -14.02 -12.86
C LEU A 237 -37.73 -14.23 -12.73
N LEU A 238 -38.46 -14.07 -13.82
CA LEU A 238 -39.91 -14.28 -13.88
C LEU A 238 -40.18 -15.46 -14.81
N ARG A 239 -40.85 -16.47 -14.29
CA ARG A 239 -41.38 -17.58 -15.08
C ARG A 239 -42.85 -17.32 -15.35
N VAL A 240 -43.19 -17.12 -16.61
CA VAL A 240 -44.55 -16.86 -17.07
C VAL A 240 -45.09 -18.13 -17.72
N GLY A 241 -46.31 -18.53 -17.36
CA GLY A 241 -46.88 -19.79 -17.83
C GLY A 241 -47.27 -19.80 -19.32
N ASP A 242 -47.40 -18.63 -19.94
CA ASP A 242 -47.83 -18.47 -21.32
C ASP A 242 -47.11 -17.30 -22.02
N GLU A 243 -46.81 -17.47 -23.31
CA GLU A 243 -46.06 -16.51 -24.12
C GLU A 243 -46.86 -15.24 -24.38
N ALA A 244 -48.19 -15.33 -24.52
CA ALA A 244 -49.04 -14.15 -24.68
C ALA A 244 -49.02 -13.24 -23.42
N THR A 245 -48.92 -13.86 -22.25
CA THR A 245 -48.79 -13.11 -20.98
C THR A 245 -47.40 -12.48 -20.86
N ALA A 246 -46.34 -13.18 -21.28
CA ALA A 246 -44.99 -12.64 -21.29
C ALA A 246 -44.87 -11.42 -22.23
N ALA A 247 -45.41 -11.51 -23.44
CA ALA A 247 -45.48 -10.40 -24.39
C ALA A 247 -46.30 -9.22 -23.85
N GLY A 248 -47.42 -9.49 -23.16
CA GLY A 248 -48.22 -8.46 -22.51
C GLY A 248 -47.46 -7.71 -21.40
N LEU A 249 -46.66 -8.42 -20.61
CA LEU A 249 -45.82 -7.81 -19.57
C LEU A 249 -44.70 -6.93 -20.13
N LEU A 250 -44.11 -7.32 -21.26
CA LEU A 250 -43.08 -6.53 -21.95
C LEU A 250 -43.67 -5.27 -22.62
N ALA A 251 -44.91 -5.35 -23.10
CA ALA A 251 -45.60 -4.25 -23.77
C ALA A 251 -46.22 -3.22 -22.80
N GLU A 252 -46.41 -3.58 -21.53
CA GLU A 252 -47.08 -2.74 -20.53
C GLU A 252 -46.21 -1.52 -20.12
N PRO A 253 -46.64 -0.27 -20.45
CA PRO A 253 -45.84 0.93 -20.19
C PRO A 253 -45.55 1.15 -18.70
N ARG A 254 -46.46 0.70 -17.82
CA ARG A 254 -46.31 0.84 -16.36
C ARG A 254 -45.21 -0.05 -15.77
N LEU A 255 -44.78 -1.10 -16.49
CA LEU A 255 -43.75 -2.03 -16.06
C LEU A 255 -42.37 -1.71 -16.67
N LYS A 256 -42.27 -0.66 -17.49
CA LYS A 256 -41.02 -0.26 -18.16
C LYS A 256 -39.86 0.01 -17.19
N ASP A 257 -40.17 0.55 -16.01
CA ASP A 257 -39.18 0.87 -14.97
C ASP A 257 -38.57 -0.39 -14.31
N LEU A 258 -39.14 -1.58 -14.54
CA LEU A 258 -38.60 -2.84 -14.03
C LEU A 258 -37.42 -3.36 -14.87
N GLY A 259 -37.24 -2.85 -16.09
CA GLY A 259 -36.22 -3.30 -17.03
C GLY A 259 -36.39 -4.77 -17.41
N LEU A 260 -37.61 -5.14 -17.84
CA LEU A 260 -37.93 -6.50 -18.28
C LEU A 260 -37.30 -6.80 -19.64
N ASP A 261 -36.69 -7.98 -19.77
CA ASP A 261 -36.11 -8.50 -21.00
C ASP A 261 -36.38 -10.01 -21.10
N GLU A 262 -36.64 -10.52 -22.30
CA GLU A 262 -36.93 -11.95 -22.52
C GLU A 262 -35.65 -12.72 -22.85
N VAL A 263 -35.37 -13.78 -22.08
CA VAL A 263 -34.16 -14.61 -22.26
C VAL A 263 -34.48 -15.90 -22.99
N ALA A 264 -35.69 -16.41 -22.80
CA ALA A 264 -36.24 -17.58 -23.48
C ALA A 264 -37.77 -17.49 -23.43
N PRO A 265 -38.51 -18.25 -24.27
CA PRO A 265 -39.97 -18.24 -24.28
C PRO A 265 -40.56 -18.43 -22.88
N GLY A 266 -41.27 -17.42 -22.38
CA GLY A 266 -41.89 -17.42 -21.04
C GLY A 266 -40.92 -17.23 -19.86
N ILE A 267 -39.65 -16.90 -20.12
CA ILE A 267 -38.65 -16.58 -19.10
C ILE A 267 -38.17 -15.14 -19.29
N LEU A 268 -38.60 -14.26 -18.39
CA LEU A 268 -38.20 -12.87 -18.36
C LEU A 268 -37.18 -12.64 -17.25
N VAL A 269 -36.27 -11.70 -17.45
CA VAL A 269 -35.37 -11.18 -16.42
C VAL A 269 -35.67 -9.71 -16.18
N ALA A 270 -35.45 -9.26 -14.95
CA ALA A 270 -35.58 -7.85 -14.57
C ALA A 270 -34.28 -7.35 -13.94
N THR A 271 -33.96 -6.09 -14.21
CA THR A 271 -32.92 -5.33 -13.49
C THR A 271 -33.40 -4.88 -12.11
N ALA A 272 -34.72 -4.77 -11.92
CA ALA A 272 -35.34 -4.48 -10.62
C ALA A 272 -35.33 -5.70 -9.68
N SER A 273 -35.25 -5.43 -8.37
CA SER A 273 -35.27 -6.48 -7.34
C SER A 273 -36.58 -7.27 -7.34
N ALA A 274 -36.53 -8.55 -6.93
CA ALA A 274 -37.72 -9.40 -6.86
C ALA A 274 -38.88 -8.79 -6.05
N GLY A 275 -38.59 -8.11 -4.94
CA GLY A 275 -39.60 -7.43 -4.13
C GLY A 275 -40.30 -6.28 -4.86
N GLN A 276 -39.57 -5.52 -5.66
CA GLN A 276 -40.13 -4.45 -6.48
C GLN A 276 -40.99 -5.02 -7.61
N VAL A 277 -40.50 -6.04 -8.32
CA VAL A 277 -41.24 -6.74 -9.37
C VAL A 277 -42.58 -7.29 -8.83
N LEU A 278 -42.55 -8.00 -7.69
CA LEU A 278 -43.76 -8.54 -7.06
C LEU A 278 -44.78 -7.45 -6.68
N ARG A 279 -44.30 -6.29 -6.22
CA ARG A 279 -45.16 -5.16 -5.85
C ARG A 279 -45.82 -4.55 -7.08
N GLU A 280 -45.04 -4.21 -8.10
CA GLU A 280 -45.57 -3.56 -9.31
C GLU A 280 -46.52 -4.47 -10.10
N LEU A 281 -46.23 -5.78 -10.17
CA LEU A 281 -47.16 -6.74 -10.78
C LEU A 281 -48.49 -6.81 -10.03
N ARG A 282 -48.49 -6.78 -8.69
CA ARG A 282 -49.72 -6.74 -7.88
C ARG A 282 -50.51 -5.47 -8.07
N THR A 283 -49.83 -4.33 -8.15
CA THR A 283 -50.47 -3.03 -8.43
C THR A 283 -51.17 -3.02 -9.79
N ASN A 284 -50.65 -3.78 -10.76
CA ASN A 284 -51.25 -3.96 -12.09
C ASN A 284 -52.28 -5.10 -12.16
N GLY A 285 -52.74 -5.61 -11.00
CA GLY A 285 -53.82 -6.60 -10.93
C GLY A 285 -53.40 -8.05 -11.17
N LEU A 286 -52.09 -8.33 -11.27
CA LEU A 286 -51.58 -9.69 -11.38
C LEU A 286 -51.34 -10.31 -10.01
N ALA A 287 -51.35 -11.64 -9.95
CA ALA A 287 -51.13 -12.41 -8.72
C ALA A 287 -49.80 -13.19 -8.77
N PRO A 288 -48.63 -12.53 -8.70
CA PRO A 288 -47.36 -13.21 -8.78
C PRO A 288 -47.02 -13.94 -7.47
N VAL A 289 -46.41 -15.11 -7.62
CA VAL A 289 -45.94 -15.97 -6.53
C VAL A 289 -44.41 -15.94 -6.50
N THR A 290 -43.84 -16.04 -5.30
CA THR A 290 -42.38 -16.08 -5.12
C THR A 290 -41.88 -17.51 -5.25
N GLU A 291 -40.80 -17.73 -6.00
CA GLU A 291 -40.05 -18.99 -6.03
C GLU A 291 -38.76 -18.87 -5.20
N ASP A 292 -38.31 -19.97 -4.60
CA ASP A 292 -36.99 -20.04 -3.97
C ASP A 292 -35.88 -20.32 -5.01
N ALA A 293 -34.62 -20.36 -4.56
CA ALA A 293 -33.47 -20.62 -5.42
C ALA A 293 -33.47 -22.00 -6.09
N SER A 294 -34.34 -22.92 -5.64
CA SER A 294 -34.53 -24.24 -6.23
C SER A 294 -35.76 -24.34 -7.14
N GLY A 295 -36.48 -23.23 -7.35
CA GLY A 295 -37.69 -23.18 -8.18
C GLY A 295 -38.96 -23.68 -7.49
N HIS A 296 -38.94 -23.84 -6.16
CA HIS A 296 -40.15 -24.20 -5.41
C HIS A 296 -40.93 -22.95 -5.02
N LEU A 297 -42.26 -23.02 -5.14
CA LEU A 297 -43.16 -21.94 -4.77
C LEU A 297 -43.13 -21.73 -3.25
N VAL A 298 -42.74 -20.54 -2.82
CA VAL A 298 -42.75 -20.11 -1.42
C VAL A 298 -44.05 -19.37 -1.15
N VAL A 299 -44.99 -20.07 -0.50
CA VAL A 299 -46.24 -19.48 -0.03
C VAL A 299 -46.08 -19.13 1.45
N GLY A 300 -45.89 -17.84 1.75
CA GLY A 300 -45.76 -17.33 3.12
C GLY A 300 -45.95 -15.81 3.18
N PRO A 301 -46.30 -15.25 4.35
CA PRO A 301 -46.52 -13.81 4.51
C PRO A 301 -45.26 -13.04 4.06
N ALA A 302 -45.48 -11.99 3.26
CA ALA A 302 -44.51 -11.23 2.47
C ALA A 302 -43.40 -10.49 3.26
N THR A 303 -43.14 -10.85 4.51
CA THR A 303 -42.19 -10.20 5.42
C THR A 303 -40.88 -10.97 5.61
N ALA A 304 -40.74 -12.18 5.07
CA ALA A 304 -39.56 -13.03 5.33
C ALA A 304 -38.37 -12.83 4.37
N GLN A 305 -38.54 -12.06 3.28
CA GLN A 305 -37.50 -11.82 2.28
C GLN A 305 -37.28 -10.32 2.05
N GLN A 306 -37.20 -9.52 3.11
CA GLN A 306 -36.24 -8.43 3.05
C GLN A 306 -34.89 -9.11 2.96
N ALA A 307 -34.33 -9.17 1.75
CA ALA A 307 -32.91 -9.41 1.55
C ALA A 307 -32.22 -8.60 2.65
N ARG A 308 -31.58 -9.29 3.61
CA ARG A 308 -30.78 -8.62 4.62
C ARG A 308 -29.78 -7.82 3.82
N ARG A 309 -30.05 -6.53 3.67
CA ARG A 309 -29.16 -5.57 3.04
C ARG A 309 -27.83 -5.83 3.72
N ALA A 310 -26.85 -6.34 2.99
CA ALA A 310 -25.54 -6.56 3.56
C ALA A 310 -25.17 -5.24 4.26
N PRO A 311 -24.87 -5.27 5.58
CA PRO A 311 -24.54 -4.04 6.27
C PRO A 311 -23.44 -3.35 5.46
N GLU A 312 -23.64 -2.07 5.19
CA GLU A 312 -22.74 -1.27 4.38
C GLU A 312 -21.32 -1.47 4.92
N PRO A 313 -20.32 -1.76 4.07
CA PRO A 313 -18.97 -2.02 4.55
C PRO A 313 -18.49 -0.82 5.36
N SER A 314 -18.38 -1.04 6.67
CA SER A 314 -17.99 -0.02 7.63
C SER A 314 -16.56 0.41 7.34
N ARG A 315 -16.40 1.55 6.66
CA ARG A 315 -15.12 2.26 6.58
C ARG A 315 -14.85 2.94 7.94
N PRO A 316 -13.62 2.93 8.45
CA PRO A 316 -13.26 3.71 9.63
C PRO A 316 -13.58 5.20 9.38
N GLY A 317 -14.55 5.75 10.10
CA GLY A 317 -14.91 7.18 10.03
C GLY A 317 -16.40 7.50 9.79
N SER A 318 -17.29 6.53 9.59
CA SER A 318 -18.73 6.84 9.41
C SER A 318 -19.47 7.13 10.72
N GLU A 319 -20.44 8.05 10.61
CA GLU A 319 -21.12 8.86 11.63
C GLU A 319 -22.04 8.08 12.60
N HIS A 320 -21.55 7.03 13.24
CA HIS A 320 -22.22 6.45 14.39
C HIS A 320 -21.42 6.75 15.65
N SER A 321 -22.06 7.43 16.60
CA SER A 321 -21.49 7.67 17.92
C SER A 321 -21.20 6.32 18.57
N VAL A 322 -19.94 5.90 18.57
CA VAL A 322 -19.48 4.75 19.35
C VAL A 322 -19.76 5.11 20.81
N ARG A 323 -20.79 4.51 21.42
CA ARG A 323 -20.98 4.63 22.87
C ARG A 323 -19.78 3.95 23.52
N ARG A 324 -18.79 4.75 23.93
CA ARG A 324 -17.71 4.30 24.81
C ARG A 324 -18.36 3.88 26.12
N ARG A 325 -18.56 2.57 26.32
CA ARG A 325 -18.93 2.02 27.62
C ARG A 325 -17.79 2.36 28.57
N ARG A 326 -18.01 3.30 29.51
CA ARG A 326 -17.07 3.57 30.59
C ARG A 326 -17.04 2.34 31.51
N PRO A 327 -15.87 1.73 31.74
CA PRO A 327 -15.77 0.60 32.67
C PRO A 327 -16.26 1.01 34.06
N GLY A 328 -17.00 0.12 34.71
CA GLY A 328 -17.49 0.37 36.06
C GLY A 328 -16.34 0.38 37.08
N ARG A 329 -16.56 0.98 38.27
CA ARG A 329 -15.53 1.04 39.34
C ARG A 329 -14.91 -0.33 39.68
N ARG A 330 -15.71 -1.40 39.64
CA ARG A 330 -15.23 -2.78 39.89
C ARG A 330 -14.31 -3.28 38.78
N GLU A 331 -14.65 -3.06 37.51
CA GLU A 331 -13.80 -3.43 36.36
C GLU A 331 -12.49 -2.63 36.38
N LEU A 332 -12.55 -1.34 36.69
CA LEU A 332 -11.38 -0.48 36.85
C LEU A 332 -10.46 -0.95 37.98
N ALA A 333 -11.02 -1.34 39.13
CA ALA A 333 -10.23 -1.88 40.24
C ALA A 333 -9.49 -3.16 39.85
N THR A 334 -10.15 -4.07 39.13
CA THR A 334 -9.53 -5.30 38.63
C THR A 334 -8.41 -5.03 37.63
N LEU A 335 -8.62 -4.09 36.70
CA LEU A 335 -7.62 -3.72 35.69
C LEU A 335 -6.41 -3.02 36.31
N VAL A 336 -6.63 -2.07 37.24
CA VAL A 336 -5.56 -1.39 37.97
C VAL A 336 -4.80 -2.37 38.85
N GLY A 337 -5.49 -3.33 39.48
CA GLY A 337 -4.84 -4.40 40.24
C GLY A 337 -3.89 -5.23 39.38
N ARG A 338 -4.32 -5.66 38.19
CA ARG A 338 -3.46 -6.39 37.25
C ARG A 338 -2.27 -5.55 36.74
N LEU A 339 -2.49 -4.26 36.49
CA LEU A 339 -1.43 -3.34 36.07
C LEU A 339 -0.39 -3.12 37.17
N ARG A 340 -0.81 -2.98 38.44
CA ARG A 340 0.12 -2.82 39.56
C ARG A 340 0.95 -4.07 39.81
N VAL A 341 0.36 -5.26 39.73
CA VAL A 341 1.10 -6.53 39.82
C VAL A 341 2.15 -6.63 38.70
N GLY A 342 1.80 -6.26 37.47
CA GLY A 342 2.76 -6.20 36.36
C GLY A 342 3.85 -5.15 36.55
N GLN A 343 3.53 -4.02 37.17
CA GLN A 343 4.47 -2.93 37.42
C GLN A 343 5.43 -3.23 38.58
N GLU A 344 4.97 -3.90 39.64
CA GLU A 344 5.80 -4.41 40.73
C GLU A 344 6.74 -5.52 40.24
N ALA A 345 6.26 -6.41 39.37
CA ALA A 345 7.11 -7.42 38.72
C ALA A 345 8.17 -6.79 37.80
N LEU A 346 7.83 -5.70 37.09
CA LEU A 346 8.78 -4.95 36.27
C LEU A 346 9.83 -4.20 37.11
N GLN A 347 9.44 -3.65 38.26
CA GLN A 347 10.35 -2.96 39.18
C GLN A 347 11.27 -3.93 39.93
N ALA A 348 10.78 -5.12 40.30
CA ALA A 348 11.58 -6.18 40.92
C ALA A 348 12.62 -6.78 39.95
N ALA A 349 12.38 -6.70 38.64
CA ALA A 349 13.28 -7.22 37.61
C ALA A 349 14.49 -6.29 37.28
N GLY A 350 14.48 -5.03 37.72
CA GLY A 350 15.59 -4.07 37.50
C GLY A 350 15.80 -3.63 36.04
N GLU A 351 16.62 -2.58 35.83
CA GLU A 351 16.88 -1.95 34.51
C GLU A 351 17.54 -2.87 33.46
N THR A 352 17.98 -4.08 33.83
CA THR A 352 18.50 -5.08 32.89
C THR A 352 17.40 -5.86 32.15
N ALA A 353 16.14 -5.74 32.59
CA ALA A 353 14.99 -6.28 31.88
C ALA A 353 14.34 -5.23 30.97
N VAL A 354 15.14 -4.52 30.16
CA VAL A 354 14.56 -3.80 29.01
C VAL A 354 14.06 -4.87 28.06
N ALA A 355 12.75 -5.08 28.08
CA ALA A 355 11.99 -5.83 27.10
C ALA A 355 12.61 -5.59 25.72
N THR A 356 13.28 -6.60 25.19
CA THR A 356 13.92 -6.50 23.90
C THR A 356 12.78 -6.27 22.91
N ASP A 357 12.75 -5.10 22.26
CA ASP A 357 11.88 -4.87 21.11
C ASP A 357 12.00 -6.11 20.20
N PRO A 358 10.89 -6.78 19.80
CA PRO A 358 10.95 -7.94 18.94
C PRO A 358 11.82 -7.72 17.69
N VAL A 359 11.88 -6.48 17.20
CA VAL A 359 12.74 -6.08 16.08
C VAL A 359 14.22 -6.12 16.47
N HIS A 360 14.57 -5.62 17.66
CA HIS A 360 15.94 -5.64 18.18
C HIS A 360 16.41 -7.07 18.53
N ALA A 361 15.54 -7.90 19.13
CA ALA A 361 15.84 -9.30 19.39
C ALA A 361 16.11 -10.07 18.09
N LEU A 362 15.28 -9.86 17.07
CA LEU A 362 15.48 -10.47 15.75
C LEU A 362 16.76 -9.97 15.06
N ALA A 363 17.11 -8.70 15.22
CA ALA A 363 18.36 -8.16 14.69
C ALA A 363 19.59 -8.84 15.31
N ILE A 364 19.62 -9.00 16.64
CA ILE A 364 20.72 -9.70 17.35
C ILE A 364 20.76 -11.18 16.94
N LEU A 365 19.61 -11.85 16.81
CA LEU A 365 19.55 -13.26 16.40
C LEU A 365 20.04 -13.47 14.96
N ARG A 366 19.70 -12.57 14.02
CA ARG A 366 20.21 -12.59 12.64
C ARG A 366 21.70 -12.30 12.57
N GLN A 367 22.18 -11.35 13.38
CA GLN A 367 23.60 -11.06 13.48
C GLN A 367 24.37 -12.29 14.01
N ALA A 368 23.88 -12.92 15.08
CA ALA A 368 24.48 -14.13 15.64
C ALA A 368 24.42 -15.35 14.70
N GLN A 369 23.37 -15.45 13.86
CA GLN A 369 23.29 -16.46 12.80
C GLN A 369 24.44 -16.28 11.79
N SER A 370 24.72 -15.04 11.39
CA SER A 370 25.79 -14.73 10.42
C SER A 370 27.19 -14.94 11.01
N SER A 371 27.41 -14.55 12.26
CA SER A 371 28.70 -14.68 12.95
C SER A 371 28.93 -16.06 13.59
N ARG A 372 27.90 -16.90 13.64
CA ARG A 372 27.87 -18.20 14.37
C ARG A 372 28.26 -18.07 15.84
N SER A 373 28.01 -16.91 16.45
CA SER A 373 28.34 -16.64 17.86
C SER A 373 27.39 -17.38 18.81
N ARG A 374 27.85 -17.57 20.05
CA ARG A 374 27.03 -18.12 21.14
C ARG A 374 26.20 -17.00 21.75
N LEU A 375 24.96 -17.31 22.09
CA LEU A 375 24.03 -16.38 22.73
C LEU A 375 23.51 -16.97 24.03
N ARG A 376 23.28 -16.11 25.03
CA ARG A 376 22.50 -16.44 26.22
C ARG A 376 21.08 -15.91 26.02
N LEU A 377 20.10 -16.81 26.06
CA LEU A 377 18.69 -16.51 25.89
C LEU A 377 17.90 -16.84 27.14
N SER A 378 17.03 -15.91 27.56
CA SER A 378 15.99 -16.17 28.54
C SER A 378 14.68 -16.46 27.84
N LEU A 379 14.14 -17.66 28.03
CA LEU A 379 12.92 -18.13 27.37
C LEU A 379 11.78 -18.27 28.37
N ALA A 380 10.59 -17.75 28.04
CA ALA A 380 9.38 -17.98 28.81
C ALA A 380 8.83 -19.39 28.52
N GLY A 381 8.79 -20.24 29.56
CA GLY A 381 8.15 -21.55 29.56
C GLY A 381 6.62 -21.48 29.42
N PRO A 382 5.95 -22.60 29.10
CA PRO A 382 4.49 -22.64 29.03
C PRO A 382 3.82 -22.36 30.38
N ASP A 383 4.52 -22.64 31.49
CA ASP A 383 4.05 -22.38 32.86
C ASP A 383 4.43 -20.98 33.37
N GLY A 384 4.91 -20.09 32.49
CA GLY A 384 5.35 -18.73 32.83
C GLY A 384 6.73 -18.64 33.50
N ALA A 385 7.36 -19.77 33.85
CA ALA A 385 8.72 -19.81 34.37
C ALA A 385 9.75 -19.42 33.30
N VAL A 386 10.68 -18.53 33.63
CA VAL A 386 11.76 -18.10 32.73
C VAL A 386 12.94 -19.08 32.85
N GLN A 387 13.44 -19.57 31.73
CA GLN A 387 14.60 -20.47 31.66
C GLN A 387 15.72 -19.83 30.84
N GLU A 388 16.91 -19.76 31.41
CA GLU A 388 18.12 -19.34 30.68
C GLU A 388 18.75 -20.50 29.92
N ARG A 389 19.21 -20.23 28.69
CA ARG A 389 19.87 -21.21 27.82
C ARG A 389 20.99 -20.59 27.02
N GLN A 390 22.09 -21.33 26.85
CA GLN A 390 23.14 -20.99 25.91
C GLN A 390 22.87 -21.68 24.58
N VAL A 391 22.71 -20.90 23.51
CA VAL A 391 22.29 -21.41 22.21
C VAL A 391 23.14 -20.85 21.07
N ARG A 392 23.09 -21.57 19.94
CA ARG A 392 23.53 -21.07 18.63
C ARG A 392 22.35 -20.97 17.69
N VAL A 393 22.26 -19.86 16.95
CA VAL A 393 21.18 -19.62 15.99
C VAL A 393 21.46 -20.39 14.70
N MET A 394 20.54 -21.27 14.32
CA MET A 394 20.64 -22.06 13.08
C MET A 394 19.86 -21.40 11.95
N ALA A 395 18.61 -21.01 12.22
CA ALA A 395 17.74 -20.35 11.25
C ALA A 395 16.80 -19.36 11.94
N VAL A 396 16.55 -18.22 11.29
CA VAL A 396 15.59 -17.20 11.73
C VAL A 396 14.48 -17.11 10.68
N GLU A 397 13.26 -17.50 11.03
CA GLU A 397 12.08 -17.45 10.19
C GLU A 397 11.10 -16.36 10.67
N PRO A 398 10.11 -15.95 9.87
CA PRO A 398 9.08 -15.01 10.31
C PRO A 398 8.28 -15.57 11.50
N GLY A 399 8.57 -15.08 12.71
CA GLY A 399 7.86 -15.43 13.95
C GLY A 399 8.37 -16.66 14.71
N ARG A 400 9.33 -17.42 14.16
CA ARG A 400 9.98 -18.57 14.83
C ARG A 400 11.49 -18.58 14.60
N VAL A 401 12.24 -19.14 15.55
CA VAL A 401 13.69 -19.23 15.49
C VAL A 401 14.11 -20.65 15.84
N ARG A 402 14.96 -21.25 15.00
CA ARG A 402 15.57 -22.55 15.22
C ARG A 402 16.93 -22.36 15.85
N LEU A 403 17.09 -22.91 17.04
CA LEU A 403 18.24 -22.75 17.91
C LEU A 403 18.80 -24.13 18.24
N ARG A 404 20.12 -24.22 18.45
CA ARG A 404 20.77 -25.40 19.01
C ARG A 404 21.27 -25.09 20.41
N ASP A 405 20.76 -25.80 21.41
CA ASP A 405 21.21 -25.72 22.80
C ASP A 405 22.63 -26.27 22.88
N VAL A 406 23.58 -25.46 23.34
CA VAL A 406 25.00 -25.84 23.41
C VAL A 406 25.25 -26.79 24.58
N VAL A 407 24.43 -26.71 25.64
CA VAL A 407 24.59 -27.52 26.84
C VAL A 407 23.91 -28.88 26.70
N ARG A 408 22.74 -28.91 26.06
CA ARG A 408 21.95 -30.13 25.90
C ARG A 408 22.08 -30.80 24.53
N GLU A 409 22.87 -30.22 23.63
CA GLU A 409 23.07 -30.67 22.24
C GLU A 409 21.77 -30.96 21.47
N THR A 410 20.67 -30.30 21.83
CA THR A 410 19.34 -30.51 21.24
C THR A 410 18.93 -29.31 20.41
N GLU A 411 18.18 -29.57 19.34
CA GLU A 411 17.57 -28.52 18.54
C GLU A 411 16.21 -28.13 19.11
N LEU A 412 15.96 -26.83 19.20
CA LEU A 412 14.71 -26.25 19.68
C LEU A 412 14.20 -25.20 18.70
N THR A 413 12.88 -25.19 18.49
CA THR A 413 12.20 -24.15 17.72
C THR A 413 11.37 -23.32 18.68
N VAL A 414 11.65 -22.02 18.74
CA VAL A 414 11.03 -21.09 19.70
C VAL A 414 10.33 -19.98 18.95
N ALA A 415 9.10 -19.67 19.37
CA ALA A 415 8.38 -18.51 18.84
C ALA A 415 9.01 -17.22 19.37
N VAL A 416 9.15 -16.21 18.52
CA VAL A 416 9.88 -14.96 18.85
C VAL A 416 9.30 -14.27 20.09
N HIS A 417 7.98 -14.32 20.27
CA HIS A 417 7.30 -13.71 21.43
C HIS A 417 7.56 -14.44 22.77
N ARG A 418 8.26 -15.58 22.77
CA ARG A 418 8.66 -16.31 23.99
C ARG A 418 10.08 -15.97 24.44
N ILE A 419 10.78 -15.14 23.69
CA ILE A 419 12.14 -14.70 24.03
C ILE A 419 12.02 -13.46 24.92
N VAL A 420 12.47 -13.58 26.17
CA VAL A 420 12.37 -12.53 27.20
C VAL A 420 13.58 -11.60 27.14
N SER A 421 14.77 -12.14 26.92
CA SER A 421 15.99 -11.38 26.68
C SER A 421 16.98 -12.14 25.81
N VAL A 422 17.83 -11.39 25.10
CA VAL A 422 18.92 -11.90 24.24
C VAL A 422 20.20 -11.16 24.62
N GLU A 423 21.22 -11.91 25.06
CA GLU A 423 22.56 -11.38 25.32
C GLU A 423 23.59 -12.11 24.45
N ALA A 424 24.46 -11.34 23.81
CA ALA A 424 25.61 -11.88 23.09
C ALA A 424 26.75 -12.16 24.07
N GLU A 425 27.36 -13.33 23.94
CA GLU A 425 28.54 -13.73 24.74
C GLU A 425 29.85 -13.24 24.11
#